data_AF-A0A1X7T2G4-F1
#
_entry.id   AF-A0A1X7T2G4-F1
#
_cell.length_a   1.000
_cell.length_b   1.000
_cell.length_c   1.000
_cell.angle_alpha   90.00
_cell.angle_beta   90.00
_cell.angle_gamma   90.00
#
_symmetry.space_group_name_H-M   'P 1'
#
loop_
_entity.id
_entity.type
_entity.pdbx_description
1 polymer ?
#
loop_
_entity_poly.entity_id
_entity_poly.type
_entity_poly.pdbx_seq_one_letter_code
_entity_poly.pdbx_strand_id
1 'polypeptide(L)'
;MPLPRCFFDISINSVPSGRIVFELFVNDAPKTCENFRCLCTGEKGEGKTTFKPLHYKGTPIHRIVKGFIVQGGDFVKGDGSGGESIYGGFFKGKY
;
A
#
# COMPACT_ATOMS: atom_id res chain seq x y z
N MET A 1 -24.19 -3.50 -0.21
CA MET A 1 -23.40 -2.27 -0.05
C MET A 1 -22.23 -2.31 -1.02
N PRO A 2 -21.82 -1.20 -1.63
CA PRO A 2 -20.65 -1.18 -2.52
C PRO A 2 -19.37 -1.49 -1.75
N LEU A 3 -18.40 -2.13 -2.42
CA LEU A 3 -17.10 -2.42 -1.83
C LEU A 3 -16.28 -1.12 -1.63
N PRO A 4 -15.39 -1.06 -0.62
CA PRO A 4 -14.53 0.09 -0.42
C PRO A 4 -13.61 0.30 -1.63
N ARG A 5 -13.36 1.58 -1.95
CA ARG A 5 -12.42 1.97 -3.00
C ARG A 5 -11.31 2.85 -2.44
N CYS A 6 -10.09 2.59 -2.89
CA CYS A 6 -8.90 3.40 -2.61
C CYS A 6 -8.31 3.92 -3.92
N PHE A 7 -7.41 4.88 -3.86
CA PHE A 7 -6.75 5.40 -5.05
C PHE A 7 -5.31 5.80 -4.79
N PHE A 8 -4.52 5.84 -5.87
CA PHE A 8 -3.22 6.49 -5.92
C PHE A 8 -3.22 7.51 -7.05
N ASP A 9 -2.72 8.71 -6.75
CA ASP A 9 -2.28 9.65 -7.77
C ASP A 9 -0.80 9.42 -8.04
N ILE A 10 -0.47 9.07 -9.28
CA ILE A 10 0.88 8.67 -9.67
C ILE A 10 1.58 9.84 -10.35
N SER A 11 2.86 10.03 -10.02
CA SER A 11 3.77 10.92 -10.73
C SER A 11 4.98 10.14 -11.24
N ILE A 12 5.44 10.47 -12.44
CA ILE A 12 6.67 9.94 -13.05
C ILE A 12 7.62 11.12 -13.23
N ASN A 13 8.81 11.07 -12.63
CA ASN A 13 9.74 12.20 -12.60
C ASN A 13 9.07 13.52 -12.14
N SER A 14 8.25 13.42 -11.08
CA SER A 14 7.45 14.53 -10.52
C SER A 14 6.37 15.09 -11.44
N VAL A 15 6.12 14.49 -12.61
CA VAL A 15 5.03 14.87 -13.52
C VAL A 15 3.81 14.00 -13.23
N PRO A 16 2.65 14.58 -12.89
CA PRO A 16 1.40 13.84 -12.69
C PRO A 16 1.06 12.98 -13.92
N SER A 17 0.82 11.70 -13.70
CA SER A 17 0.61 10.68 -14.74
C SER A 17 -0.77 10.00 -14.65
N GLY A 18 -1.62 10.45 -13.72
CA GLY A 18 -3.00 10.01 -13.59
C GLY A 18 -3.30 9.28 -12.28
N ARG A 19 -4.54 8.82 -12.17
CA ARG A 19 -5.08 8.16 -10.98
C ARG A 19 -5.34 6.68 -11.25
N ILE A 20 -4.91 5.83 -10.32
CA ILE A 20 -5.28 4.42 -10.26
C ILE A 20 -6.31 4.27 -9.14
N VAL A 21 -7.42 3.59 -9.40
CA VAL A 21 -8.47 3.29 -8.41
C VAL A 21 -8.52 1.79 -8.19
N PHE A 22 -8.58 1.39 -6.92
CA PHE A 22 -8.64 0.00 -6.48
C PHE A 22 -9.99 -0.26 -5.81
N GLU A 23 -10.68 -1.33 -6.18
CA GLU A 23 -11.80 -1.87 -5.41
C GLU A 23 -11.29 -3.00 -4.51
N LEU A 24 -11.71 -3.01 -3.24
CA LEU A 24 -11.21 -3.95 -2.23
C LEU A 24 -12.24 -5.04 -1.94
N PHE A 25 -11.89 -6.29 -2.24
CA PHE A 25 -12.72 -7.47 -1.98
C PHE A 25 -12.76 -7.85 -0.49
N VAL A 26 -13.36 -6.99 0.35
CA VAL A 26 -13.39 -7.16 1.82
C VAL A 26 -14.12 -8.42 2.28
N ASN A 27 -15.04 -8.95 1.48
CA ASN A 27 -15.72 -10.22 1.77
C ASN A 27 -14.75 -11.40 1.64
N ASP A 28 -13.79 -11.28 0.73
CA ASP A 28 -12.78 -12.31 0.52
C ASP A 28 -11.60 -12.11 1.46
N ALA A 29 -11.00 -10.94 1.56
CA ALA A 29 -9.76 -10.75 2.33
C ALA A 29 -9.86 -9.58 3.32
N PRO A 30 -10.75 -9.63 4.33
CA PRO A 30 -11.07 -8.46 5.16
C PRO A 30 -9.84 -7.84 5.83
N LYS A 31 -8.98 -8.67 6.41
CA LYS A 31 -7.76 -8.22 7.11
C LYS A 31 -6.74 -7.57 6.15
N THR A 32 -6.59 -8.13 4.95
CA THR A 32 -5.69 -7.61 3.91
C THR A 32 -6.21 -6.30 3.33
N CYS A 33 -7.51 -6.25 3.03
CA CYS A 33 -8.17 -5.05 2.53
C CYS A 33 -8.10 -3.91 3.54
N GLU A 34 -8.34 -4.18 4.83
CA GLU A 34 -8.25 -3.16 5.87
C GLU A 34 -6.82 -2.63 6.04
N ASN A 35 -5.81 -3.50 5.92
CA ASN A 35 -4.42 -3.08 5.91
C ASN A 35 -4.11 -2.14 4.75
N PHE A 36 -4.47 -2.53 3.52
CA PHE A 36 -4.24 -1.69 2.34
C PHE A 36 -4.98 -0.35 2.44
N ARG A 37 -6.26 -0.38 2.83
CA ARG A 37 -7.09 0.82 3.00
C ARG A 37 -6.48 1.80 3.98
N CYS A 38 -6.06 1.32 5.15
CA CYS A 38 -5.42 2.16 6.17
C CYS A 38 -4.08 2.73 5.70
N LEU A 39 -3.28 1.96 4.96
CA LEU A 39 -2.03 2.44 4.38
C LEU A 39 -2.28 3.47 3.26
N CYS A 40 -3.43 3.46 2.59
CA CYS A 40 -3.83 4.54 1.69
C CYS A 40 -4.21 5.84 2.42
N THR A 41 -4.77 5.77 3.63
CA THR A 41 -5.23 6.95 4.38
C THR A 41 -4.19 7.50 5.36
N GLY A 42 -3.27 6.66 5.84
CA GLY A 42 -2.33 7.00 6.90
C GLY A 42 -2.94 7.05 8.30
N GLU A 43 -4.20 6.61 8.47
CA GLU A 43 -4.97 6.84 9.72
C GLU A 43 -4.45 6.04 10.93
N LYS A 44 -3.57 5.06 10.71
CA LYS A 44 -3.02 4.20 11.78
C LYS A 44 -1.74 4.75 12.40
N GLY A 45 -1.31 5.96 12.02
CA GLY A 45 -0.17 6.64 12.62
C GLY A 45 1.16 5.96 12.28
N GLU A 46 2.00 5.74 13.29
CA GLU A 46 3.34 5.19 13.12
C GLU A 46 3.38 3.66 13.28
N GLY A 47 4.26 3.02 12.52
CA GLY A 47 4.51 1.59 12.58
C GLY A 47 5.22 1.20 13.87
N LYS A 48 4.88 0.04 14.43
CA LYS A 48 5.39 -0.40 15.75
C LYS A 48 6.84 -0.85 15.68
N THR A 49 7.27 -1.39 14.54
CA THR A 49 8.62 -1.93 14.34
C THR A 49 9.51 -0.98 13.54
N THR A 50 8.89 -0.22 12.63
CA THR A 50 9.61 0.66 11.71
C THR A 50 9.74 2.09 12.22
N PHE A 51 8.85 2.52 13.14
CA PHE A 51 8.73 3.92 13.60
C PHE A 51 8.60 4.92 12.44
N LYS A 52 8.00 4.47 11.33
CA LYS A 52 7.67 5.29 10.16
C LYS A 52 6.16 5.41 10.01
N PRO A 53 5.64 6.46 9.38
CA PRO A 53 4.21 6.57 9.09
C PRO A 53 3.72 5.36 8.29
N LEU A 54 2.63 4.74 8.75
CA LEU A 54 1.92 3.67 8.04
C LEU A 54 1.10 4.27 6.89
N HIS A 55 1.77 4.78 5.86
CA HIS A 55 1.15 5.53 4.77
C HIS A 55 1.91 5.37 3.45
N TYR A 56 1.19 5.11 2.36
CA TYR A 56 1.76 5.00 1.01
C TYR A 56 2.11 6.34 0.35
N LYS A 57 1.65 7.48 0.89
CA LYS A 57 1.95 8.79 0.29
C LYS A 57 3.46 9.02 0.20
N GLY A 58 3.95 9.33 -0.99
CA GLY A 58 5.37 9.52 -1.26
C GLY A 58 6.19 8.23 -1.36
N THR A 59 5.54 7.06 -1.30
CA THR A 59 6.22 5.77 -1.47
C THR A 59 6.49 5.50 -2.96
N PRO A 60 7.73 5.14 -3.35
CA PRO A 60 8.04 4.82 -4.72
C PRO A 60 7.50 3.45 -5.15
N ILE A 61 7.22 3.35 -6.44
CA ILE A 61 7.14 2.06 -7.13
C ILE A 61 8.58 1.64 -7.43
N HIS A 62 9.11 0.70 -6.65
CA HIS A 62 10.53 0.36 -6.65
C HIS A 62 10.89 -0.75 -7.63
N ARG A 63 9.91 -1.52 -8.13
CA ARG A 63 10.16 -2.63 -9.05
C ARG A 63 9.14 -2.69 -10.17
N ILE A 64 9.61 -2.62 -11.41
CA ILE A 64 8.80 -2.70 -12.64
C ILE A 64 9.39 -3.79 -13.53
N VAL A 65 8.58 -4.79 -13.86
CA VAL A 65 8.95 -5.86 -14.79
C VAL A 65 7.95 -5.86 -15.93
N LYS A 66 8.41 -5.48 -17.12
CA LYS A 66 7.59 -5.39 -18.33
C LYS A 66 6.94 -6.75 -18.62
N GLY A 67 5.61 -6.72 -18.84
CA GLY A 67 4.83 -7.93 -19.11
C GLY A 67 4.50 -8.77 -17.88
N PHE A 68 4.81 -8.29 -16.68
CA PHE A 68 4.54 -9.03 -15.45
C PHE A 68 3.90 -8.17 -14.36
N ILE A 69 4.67 -7.29 -13.71
CA ILE A 69 4.19 -6.60 -12.50
C ILE A 69 4.81 -5.23 -12.30
N VAL A 70 4.05 -4.37 -11.61
CA VAL A 70 4.48 -3.12 -11.03
C VAL A 70 4.31 -3.24 -9.51
N GLN A 71 5.39 -3.08 -8.75
CA GLN A 71 5.43 -3.34 -7.32
C GLN A 71 5.95 -2.12 -6.55
N GLY A 72 5.24 -1.79 -5.47
CA GLY A 72 5.55 -0.70 -4.55
C GLY A 72 5.18 -1.08 -3.12
N GLY A 73 4.96 -0.07 -2.27
CA GLY A 73 4.46 -0.28 -0.90
C GLY A 73 5.53 -0.39 0.19
N ASP A 74 6.81 -0.36 -0.16
CA ASP A 74 7.90 -0.19 0.80
C ASP A 74 8.07 1.30 1.15
N PHE A 75 7.30 1.75 2.14
CA PHE A 75 7.32 3.12 2.65
C PHE A 75 8.49 3.42 3.60
N VAL A 76 9.35 2.43 3.87
CA VAL A 76 10.46 2.57 4.83
C VAL A 76 11.79 2.79 4.11
N LYS A 77 12.09 1.95 3.12
CA LYS A 77 13.37 1.98 2.37
C LYS A 77 13.19 2.26 0.89
N GLY A 78 12.03 1.91 0.33
CA GLY A 78 11.74 2.09 -1.09
C GLY A 78 12.54 1.15 -2.01
N ASP A 79 13.04 0.02 -1.49
CA ASP A 79 13.82 -0.96 -2.27
C ASP A 79 13.19 -2.37 -2.28
N GLY A 80 12.13 -2.58 -1.49
CA GLY A 80 11.41 -3.84 -1.36
C GLY A 80 11.82 -4.69 -0.16
N SER A 81 12.83 -4.26 0.61
CA SER A 81 13.28 -4.95 1.83
C SER A 81 12.66 -4.40 3.12
N GLY A 82 11.83 -3.36 3.03
CA GLY A 82 11.15 -2.72 4.15
C GLY A 82 9.63 -2.91 4.15
N GLY A 83 8.96 -2.02 4.88
CA GLY A 83 7.51 -2.03 5.07
C GLY A 83 7.05 -2.74 6.34
N GLU A 84 5.83 -2.42 6.76
CA GLU A 84 5.15 -3.00 7.91
C GLU A 84 3.63 -2.99 7.68
N SER A 85 2.91 -3.93 8.28
CA SER A 85 1.44 -3.87 8.31
C SER A 85 0.94 -2.98 9.44
N ILE A 86 -0.33 -2.58 9.34
CA ILE A 86 -1.00 -1.82 10.41
C ILE A 86 -1.17 -2.59 11.73
N TYR A 87 -0.90 -3.90 11.72
CA TYR A 87 -1.05 -4.76 12.89
C TYR A 87 0.23 -4.88 13.72
N GLY A 88 1.37 -4.41 13.19
CA GLY A 88 2.70 -4.64 13.76
C GLY A 88 3.40 -5.79 13.04
N GLY A 89 4.49 -5.50 12.33
CA GLY A 89 5.21 -6.49 11.52
C GLY A 89 4.35 -7.08 10.38
N PHE A 90 4.49 -8.38 10.13
CA PHE A 90 3.73 -9.12 9.11
C PHE A 90 2.47 -9.78 9.70
N PHE A 91 1.52 -10.12 8.82
CA PHE A 91 0.33 -10.89 9.20
C PHE A 91 0.07 -12.01 8.19
N LYS A 92 -0.57 -13.08 8.67
CA LYS A 92 -0.97 -14.20 7.82
C LYS A 92 -2.09 -13.76 6.87
N GLY A 93 -1.93 -14.07 5.58
CA GLY A 93 -2.98 -13.93 4.57
C GLY A 93 -4.10 -14.97 4.75
N LYS A 94 -5.14 -14.87 3.92
CA LYS A 94 -6.26 -15.84 3.92
C LYS A 94 -5.93 -17.16 3.19
N TYR A 95 -4.70 -17.35 2.75
CA TYR A 95 -4.19 -18.59 2.17
C TYR A 95 -2.81 -18.88 2.75
#